data_AF-A0A942SJ13-F1
#
_entry.id   AF-A0A942SJ13-F1
#
_cell.length_a   1.000
_cell.length_b   1.000
_cell.length_c   1.000
_cell.angle_alpha   90.00
_cell.angle_beta   90.00
_cell.angle_gamma   90.00
#
_symmetry.space_group_name_H-M   'P 1'
#
loop_
_entity.id
_entity.type
_entity.pdbx_description
1 polymer ?
#
loop_
_entity_poly.entity_id
_entity_poly.type
_entity_poly.pdbx_seq_one_letter_code
_entity_poly.pdbx_strand_id
1 'polypeptide(L)'
;MLFIIGVVLGVVISFLGSLLISLIPYIPLVPVFLASVIPSIFVFVIVAFRTKPDATKFTYWLKGFISLFVISFFAFAIKNYFEAKAVANNPGSSLNWDAVILFNILYSLGAALLISPISYLAIKWIAQFKKQNIGI
;
A
#
# COMPACT_ATOMS: atom_id res chain seq x y z
N MET A 1 -18.94 -9.64 6.35
CA MET A 1 -18.77 -8.23 6.79
C MET A 1 -17.31 -7.79 6.82
N LEU A 2 -16.42 -8.43 7.59
CA LEU A 2 -14.99 -8.06 7.65
C LEU A 2 -14.26 -8.12 6.30
N PHE A 3 -14.57 -9.11 5.46
CA PHE A 3 -14.02 -9.21 4.11
C PHE A 3 -14.35 -7.95 3.27
N ILE A 4 -15.63 -7.55 3.25
CA ILE A 4 -16.10 -6.36 2.52
C ILE A 4 -15.40 -5.10 3.04
N ILE A 5 -15.27 -4.96 4.37
CA ILE A 5 -14.54 -3.86 4.99
C ILE A 5 -13.08 -3.83 4.51
N GLY A 6 -12.41 -4.97 4.52
CA GLY A 6 -11.02 -5.08 4.04
C GLY A 6 -10.88 -4.69 2.58
N VAL A 7 -11.81 -5.12 1.71
CA VAL A 7 -11.84 -4.74 0.29
C VAL A 7 -12.03 -3.23 0.13
N VAL A 8 -13.05 -2.65 0.78
CA VAL A 8 -13.35 -1.21 0.68
C VAL A 8 -12.17 -0.37 1.16
N LEU A 9 -11.59 -0.70 2.32
CA LEU A 9 -10.44 0.01 2.85
C LEU A 9 -9.21 -0.15 1.96
N GLY A 10 -8.99 -1.33 1.38
CA GLY A 10 -7.92 -1.57 0.41
C GLY A 10 -8.05 -0.67 -0.82
N VAL A 11 -9.25 -0.54 -1.38
CA VAL A 11 -9.52 0.35 -2.53
C VAL A 11 -9.31 1.82 -2.15
N VAL A 12 -9.85 2.26 -1.01
CA VAL A 12 -9.71 3.66 -0.55
C VAL A 12 -8.25 4.02 -0.30
N ILE A 13 -7.49 3.16 0.37
CA ILE A 13 -6.09 3.41 0.67
C ILE A 13 -5.22 3.36 -0.58
N SER A 14 -5.51 2.43 -1.50
CA SER A 14 -4.86 2.43 -2.82
C SER A 14 -5.12 3.73 -3.58
N PHE A 15 -6.36 4.22 -3.60
CA PHE A 15 -6.70 5.49 -4.25
C PHE A 15 -5.96 6.67 -3.64
N LEU A 16 -6.03 6.83 -2.30
CA LEU A 16 -5.36 7.92 -1.59
C LEU A 16 -3.84 7.86 -1.74
N GLY A 17 -3.26 6.66 -1.64
CA GLY A 17 -1.83 6.46 -1.81
C GLY A 17 -1.37 6.78 -3.23
N SER A 18 -2.13 6.34 -4.23
CA SER A 18 -1.84 6.65 -5.63
C SER A 18 -1.98 8.14 -5.93
N LEU A 19 -2.96 8.81 -5.33
CA LEU A 19 -3.15 10.26 -5.44
C LEU A 19 -1.94 11.01 -4.89
N LEU A 20 -1.47 10.65 -3.69
CA LEU A 20 -0.28 11.25 -3.09
C LEU A 20 1.00 10.98 -3.88
N ILE A 21 1.20 9.75 -4.35
CA ILE A 21 2.37 9.40 -5.17
C ILE A 21 2.33 10.13 -6.52
N SER A 22 1.16 10.31 -7.12
CA SER A 22 1.00 11.03 -8.39
C SER A 22 1.27 12.53 -8.31
N LEU A 23 1.44 13.08 -7.10
CA LEU A 23 1.95 14.44 -6.92
C LEU A 23 3.43 14.57 -7.30
N ILE A 24 4.16 13.44 -7.34
CA ILE A 24 5.53 13.40 -7.84
C ILE A 24 5.48 13.57 -9.37
N PRO A 25 6.23 14.55 -9.94
CA PRO A 25 6.27 14.76 -11.38
C PRO A 25 6.54 13.45 -12.14
N TYR A 26 5.86 13.28 -13.28
CA TYR A 26 6.00 12.13 -14.17
C TYR A 26 5.47 10.79 -13.65
N ILE A 27 4.80 10.75 -12.49
CA ILE A 27 4.14 9.53 -12.00
C ILE A 27 2.62 9.59 -12.27
N PRO A 28 2.10 8.83 -13.25
CA PRO A 28 0.69 8.89 -13.60
C PRO A 28 -0.19 8.19 -12.55
N LEU A 29 -1.32 8.82 -12.19
CA LEU A 29 -2.26 8.31 -11.19
C LEU A 29 -2.83 6.92 -11.55
N VAL A 30 -3.39 6.79 -12.76
CA VAL A 30 -4.17 5.60 -13.15
C VAL A 30 -3.32 4.33 -13.14
N PRO A 31 -2.10 4.30 -13.73
CA PRO A 31 -1.25 3.11 -13.68
C PRO A 31 -0.82 2.73 -12.25
N VAL A 32 -0.52 3.71 -11.39
CA VAL A 32 -0.13 3.45 -10.00
C VAL A 32 -1.31 2.92 -9.18
N PHE A 33 -2.51 3.44 -9.42
CA PHE A 33 -3.73 2.92 -8.80
C PHE A 33 -4.00 1.48 -9.21
N LEU A 34 -3.98 1.18 -10.51
CA LEU A 34 -4.20 -0.19 -11.01
C LEU A 34 -3.12 -1.17 -10.53
N ALA A 35 -1.87 -0.73 -10.39
CA ALA A 35 -0.79 -1.56 -9.87
C ALA A 35 -0.91 -1.80 -8.35
N SER A 36 -1.46 -0.84 -7.59
CA SER A 36 -1.51 -0.90 -6.12
C SER A 36 -2.82 -1.47 -5.58
N VAL A 37 -3.92 -1.43 -6.33
CA VAL A 37 -5.26 -1.77 -5.82
C VAL A 37 -5.37 -3.23 -5.36
N ILE A 38 -4.85 -4.17 -6.16
CA ILE A 38 -4.91 -5.60 -5.83
C ILE A 38 -4.06 -5.91 -4.58
N PRO A 39 -2.76 -5.54 -4.52
CA PRO A 39 -1.97 -5.69 -3.29
C PRO A 39 -2.64 -5.05 -2.06
N SER A 40 -3.25 -3.86 -2.24
CA SER A 40 -3.92 -3.14 -1.15
C SER A 40 -5.13 -3.91 -0.61
N ILE A 41 -5.97 -4.43 -1.48
CA ILE A 41 -7.11 -5.27 -1.08
C ILE A 41 -6.63 -6.48 -0.30
N PHE A 42 -5.66 -7.23 -0.82
CA PHE A 42 -5.14 -8.42 -0.14
C PHE A 42 -4.59 -8.09 1.25
N VAL A 43 -3.76 -7.06 1.35
CA VAL A 43 -3.16 -6.64 2.63
C VAL A 43 -4.25 -6.19 3.61
N PHE A 44 -5.18 -5.34 3.20
CA PHE A 44 -6.22 -4.83 4.10
C PHE A 44 -7.28 -5.88 4.48
N VAL A 45 -7.54 -6.87 3.63
CA VAL A 45 -8.32 -8.06 4.01
C VAL A 45 -7.59 -8.82 5.11
N ILE A 46 -6.30 -9.12 4.94
CA ILE A 46 -5.51 -9.84 5.96
C ILE A 46 -5.47 -9.05 7.28
N VAL A 47 -5.22 -7.75 7.22
CA VAL A 47 -5.21 -6.86 8.38
C VAL A 47 -6.58 -6.83 9.05
N ALA A 48 -7.66 -6.78 8.27
CA ALA A 48 -9.02 -6.81 8.77
C ALA A 48 -9.27 -8.07 9.59
N PHE A 49 -8.78 -9.24 9.18
CA PHE A 49 -8.93 -10.50 9.91
C PHE A 49 -7.96 -10.66 11.09
N ARG A 50 -6.70 -10.25 10.95
CA ARG A 50 -5.63 -10.50 11.93
C ARG A 50 -5.51 -9.44 13.04
N THR A 51 -6.19 -8.30 12.90
CA THR A 51 -6.14 -7.25 13.92
C THR A 51 -7.01 -7.61 15.12
N LYS A 52 -6.39 -7.63 16.31
CA LYS A 52 -7.05 -7.81 17.61
C LYS A 52 -7.60 -6.48 18.12
N PRO A 53 -8.75 -6.45 18.82
CA PRO A 53 -9.35 -5.21 19.30
C PRO A 53 -8.64 -4.55 20.48
N ASP A 54 -7.92 -5.33 21.28
CA ASP A 54 -7.22 -4.82 22.48
C ASP A 54 -5.73 -4.55 22.22
N ALA A 55 -5.39 -4.28 20.94
CA ALA A 55 -4.04 -3.92 20.56
C ALA A 55 -3.71 -2.46 20.96
N THR A 56 -2.43 -2.19 21.20
CA THR A 56 -1.97 -0.85 21.59
C THR A 56 -1.97 0.12 20.41
N LYS A 57 -1.91 1.43 20.69
CA LYS A 57 -1.77 2.47 19.65
C LYS A 57 -0.56 2.23 18.75
N PHE A 58 0.57 1.85 19.35
CA PHE A 58 1.80 1.53 18.61
C PHE A 58 1.60 0.32 17.69
N THR A 59 0.92 -0.74 18.15
CA THR A 59 0.62 -1.91 17.31
C THR A 59 -0.24 -1.54 16.10
N TYR A 60 -1.25 -0.68 16.25
CA TYR A 60 -2.05 -0.23 15.12
C TYR A 60 -1.24 0.58 14.11
N TRP A 61 -0.41 1.50 14.60
CA TRP A 61 0.44 2.31 13.73
C TRP A 61 1.46 1.42 13.00
N LEU A 62 2.14 0.51 13.71
CA LEU A 62 3.14 -0.38 13.14
C LEU A 62 2.53 -1.32 12.08
N LYS A 63 1.36 -1.89 12.35
CA LYS A 63 0.63 -2.67 11.35
C LYS A 63 0.29 -1.82 10.14
N GLY A 64 -0.19 -0.60 10.35
CA GLY A 64 -0.53 0.32 9.27
C GLY A 64 0.68 0.70 8.41
N PHE A 65 1.80 1.00 9.06
CA PHE A 65 3.08 1.29 8.42
C PHE A 65 3.58 0.10 7.60
N ILE A 66 3.66 -1.10 8.20
CA ILE A 66 4.11 -2.31 7.50
C ILE A 66 3.19 -2.63 6.31
N SER A 67 1.87 -2.52 6.50
CA SER A 67 0.90 -2.74 5.42
C SER A 67 1.13 -1.78 4.26
N LEU A 68 1.29 -0.48 4.53
CA LEU A 68 1.55 0.51 3.49
C LEU A 68 2.91 0.32 2.83
N PHE A 69 3.93 -0.08 3.58
CA PHE A 69 5.26 -0.41 3.03
C PHE A 69 5.14 -1.56 2.04
N VAL A 70 4.48 -2.66 2.43
CA VAL A 70 4.25 -3.83 1.55
C VAL A 70 3.48 -3.43 0.30
N ILE A 71 2.39 -2.67 0.45
CA ILE A 71 1.56 -2.20 -0.67
C ILE A 71 2.40 -1.35 -1.63
N SER A 72 3.11 -0.36 -1.12
CA SER A 72 3.92 0.56 -1.91
C SER A 72 5.04 -0.16 -2.62
N PHE A 73 5.70 -1.10 -1.92
CA PHE A 73 6.78 -1.92 -2.47
C PHE A 73 6.29 -2.77 -3.65
N PHE A 74 5.13 -3.42 -3.52
CA PHE A 74 4.54 -4.15 -4.64
C PHE A 74 4.11 -3.23 -5.79
N ALA A 75 3.48 -2.09 -5.49
CA ALA A 75 3.03 -1.14 -6.51
C ALA A 75 4.20 -0.62 -7.36
N PHE A 76 5.29 -0.19 -6.71
CA PHE A 76 6.50 0.28 -7.38
C PHE A 76 7.25 -0.87 -8.07
N ALA A 77 7.30 -2.07 -7.49
CA ALA A 77 7.88 -3.24 -8.16
C ALA A 77 7.13 -3.59 -9.46
N ILE A 78 5.79 -3.57 -9.42
CA ILE A 78 4.95 -3.81 -10.60
C ILE A 78 5.17 -2.71 -11.65
N LYS A 79 5.18 -1.43 -11.25
CA LYS A 79 5.51 -0.30 -12.14
C LYS A 79 6.87 -0.52 -12.82
N ASN A 80 7.91 -0.80 -12.03
CA ASN A 80 9.27 -0.95 -12.53
C ASN A 80 9.41 -2.16 -13.46
N TYR A 81 8.66 -3.24 -13.23
CA TYR A 81 8.59 -4.39 -14.14
C TYR A 81 8.05 -3.99 -15.52
N PHE A 82 6.97 -3.20 -15.57
CA PHE A 82 6.42 -2.72 -16.85
C PHE A 82 7.35 -1.73 -17.56
N GLU A 83 8.02 -0.83 -16.81
CA GLU A 83 9.04 0.05 -17.37
C GLU A 83 10.21 -0.74 -17.95
N ALA A 84 10.70 -1.75 -17.23
CA ALA A 84 11.77 -2.63 -17.71
C ALA A 84 11.40 -3.36 -19.00
N LYS A 85 10.16 -3.84 -19.11
CA LYS A 85 9.66 -4.46 -20.34
C LYS A 85 9.58 -3.47 -21.51
N ALA A 86 9.21 -2.22 -21.25
CA ALA A 86 9.16 -1.18 -22.29
C ALA A 86 10.56 -0.77 -22.77
N VAL A 87 11.51 -0.67 -21.84
CA VAL A 87 12.93 -0.35 -22.13
C VAL A 87 13.61 -1.50 -22.88
N ALA A 88 13.34 -2.76 -22.51
CA ALA A 88 13.91 -3.93 -23.18
C ALA A 88 13.58 -4.01 -24.70
N ASN A 89 12.50 -3.36 -25.14
CA ASN A 89 12.13 -3.29 -26.55
C ASN A 89 12.82 -2.14 -27.32
N ASN A 90 13.69 -1.35 -26.66
CA ASN A 90 14.43 -0.25 -27.26
C ASN A 90 15.95 -0.55 -27.26
N PRO A 91 16.55 -0.88 -28.42
CA PRO A 91 17.97 -1.16 -28.52
C PRO A 91 18.81 0.05 -28.07
N GLY A 92 19.77 -0.19 -27.16
CA GLY A 92 20.67 0.84 -26.62
C GLY A 92 20.25 1.43 -25.27
N SER A 93 19.09 1.06 -24.75
CA SER A 93 18.65 1.48 -23.41
C SER A 93 18.97 0.41 -22.36
N SER A 94 19.65 0.80 -21.28
CA SER A 94 19.96 -0.08 -20.14
C SER A 94 19.40 0.52 -18.85
N LEU A 95 18.85 -0.34 -18.00
CA LEU A 95 18.34 0.05 -16.68
C LEU A 95 19.42 -0.18 -15.62
N ASN A 96 19.66 0.84 -14.81
CA ASN A 96 20.43 0.69 -13.59
C ASN A 96 19.56 0.04 -12.50
N TRP A 97 19.63 -1.28 -12.42
CA TRP A 97 18.82 -2.07 -11.49
C TRP A 97 19.10 -1.77 -10.01
N ASP A 98 20.34 -1.45 -9.66
CA ASP A 98 20.70 -1.10 -8.29
C ASP A 98 20.00 0.19 -7.85
N ALA A 99 19.99 1.20 -8.73
CA ALA A 99 19.26 2.44 -8.50
C ALA A 99 17.75 2.16 -8.39
N VAL A 100 17.18 1.35 -9.28
CA VAL A 100 15.74 1.01 -9.27
C VAL A 100 15.34 0.32 -7.96
N ILE A 101 16.15 -0.63 -7.46
CA ILE A 101 15.90 -1.32 -6.19
C ILE A 101 15.96 -0.33 -5.02
N LEU A 102 17.00 0.51 -4.98
CA LEU A 102 17.17 1.50 -3.91
C LEU A 102 16.00 2.51 -3.89
N PHE A 103 15.61 3.03 -5.05
CA PHE A 103 14.47 3.93 -5.18
C PHE A 103 13.17 3.27 -4.76
N ASN A 104 12.97 2.00 -5.11
CA ASN A 104 11.78 1.26 -4.70
C ASN A 104 11.66 1.17 -3.17
N ILE A 105 12.76 0.83 -2.48
CA ILE A 105 12.77 0.73 -1.02
C ILE A 105 12.54 2.12 -0.39
N LEU A 106 13.29 3.14 -0.82
CA LEU A 106 13.22 4.48 -0.23
C LEU A 106 11.84 5.14 -0.43
N TYR A 107 11.28 5.08 -1.64
CA TYR A 107 9.96 5.64 -1.91
C TYR A 107 8.85 4.86 -1.23
N SER A 108 8.99 3.54 -1.08
CA SER A 108 8.04 2.74 -0.31
C SER A 108 8.06 3.10 1.18
N LEU A 109 9.25 3.32 1.76
CA LEU A 109 9.38 3.79 3.14
C LEU A 109 8.79 5.19 3.31
N GLY A 110 9.08 6.11 2.39
CA GLY A 110 8.56 7.47 2.39
C GLY A 110 7.03 7.50 2.29
N ALA A 111 6.46 6.79 1.31
CA ALA A 111 5.01 6.67 1.14
C ALA A 111 4.34 6.04 2.36
N ALA A 112 4.93 4.96 2.90
CA ALA A 112 4.41 4.31 4.10
C ALA A 112 4.39 5.24 5.30
N LEU A 113 5.45 6.02 5.50
CA LEU A 113 5.53 6.98 6.61
C LEU A 113 4.48 8.09 6.48
N LEU A 114 4.37 8.70 5.29
CA LEU A 114 3.44 9.80 5.03
C LEU A 114 1.98 9.37 5.18
N ILE A 115 1.62 8.16 4.74
CA ILE A 115 0.24 7.66 4.74
C ILE A 115 -0.09 6.92 6.05
N SER A 116 0.92 6.63 6.89
CA SER A 116 0.75 5.88 8.15
C SER A 116 -0.36 6.41 9.08
N PRO A 117 -0.62 7.73 9.21
CA PRO A 117 -1.71 8.22 10.05
C PRO A 117 -3.10 7.79 9.54
N ILE A 118 -3.31 7.77 8.22
CA ILE A 118 -4.57 7.34 7.60
C ILE A 118 -4.78 5.85 7.82
N SER A 119 -3.73 5.05 7.60
CA SER A 119 -3.76 3.60 7.82
C SER A 119 -3.98 3.25 9.30
N TYR A 120 -3.39 4.00 10.23
CA TYR A 120 -3.65 3.87 11.66
C TYR A 120 -5.14 4.03 11.99
N LEU A 121 -5.79 5.07 11.46
CA LEU A 121 -7.22 5.31 11.69
C LEU A 121 -8.07 4.16 11.12
N ALA A 122 -7.76 3.69 9.91
CA ALA A 122 -8.46 2.57 9.29
C ALA A 122 -8.35 1.28 10.12
N ILE A 123 -7.14 0.93 10.57
CA ILE A 123 -6.91 -0.28 11.36
C ILE A 123 -7.55 -0.18 12.75
N LYS A 124 -7.46 0.98 13.40
CA LYS A 124 -8.14 1.23 14.67
C LYS A 124 -9.66 1.09 14.52
N TRP A 125 -10.22 1.64 13.46
CA TRP A 125 -11.66 1.54 13.19
C TRP A 125 -12.10 0.09 12.98
N ILE A 126 -11.36 -0.70 12.19
CA ILE A 126 -11.58 -2.16 12.06
C ILE A 126 -11.60 -2.84 13.42
N ALA A 127 -10.62 -2.53 14.27
CA ALA A 127 -10.45 -3.16 15.56
C ALA A 127 -11.65 -2.85 16.49
N GLN A 128 -12.09 -1.59 16.53
CA GLN A 128 -13.26 -1.17 17.30
C GLN A 128 -14.56 -1.79 16.76
N PHE A 129 -14.70 -1.85 15.44
CA PHE A 129 -15.84 -2.47 14.78
C PHE A 129 -15.98 -3.95 15.13
N LYS A 130 -14.86 -4.69 15.19
CA LYS A 130 -14.83 -6.09 15.64
C LYS A 130 -15.31 -6.25 17.08
N LYS A 131 -14.80 -5.41 17.98
CA LYS A 131 -15.20 -5.42 19.40
C LYS A 131 -16.70 -5.23 19.58
N GLN A 132 -17.28 -4.32 18.82
CA GLN A 132 -18.70 -3.97 18.92
C GLN A 132 -19.64 -4.99 18.27
N ASN A 133 -19.27 -5.56 17.11
CA ASN A 133 -20.20 -6.35 16.29
C ASN A 133 -19.93 -7.85 16.31
N ILE A 134 -18.75 -8.29 16.73
CA ILE A 134 -18.33 -9.70 16.67
C ILE A 134 -18.07 -10.24 18.08
N GLY A 135 -17.87 -9.37 19.08
CA GLY A 135 -17.60 -9.79 20.46
C GLY A 135 -16.24 -10.48 20.64
N ILE A 136 -15.33 -10.28 19.68
CA ILE A 136 -13.95 -10.80 19.65
C ILE A 136 -12.98 -9.63 19.53
#